data_AF-A0A845KJP3-F1
#
_entry.id   AF-A0A845KJP3-F1
#
_cell.length_a   1.000
_cell.length_b   1.000
_cell.length_c   1.000
_cell.angle_alpha   90.00
_cell.angle_beta   90.00
_cell.angle_gamma   90.00
#
_symmetry.space_group_name_H-M   'P 1'
#
loop_
_entity.id
_entity.type
_entity.pdbx_description
1 polymer ?
#
loop_
_entity_poly.entity_id
_entity_poly.type
_entity_poly.pdbx_seq_one_letter_code
_entity_poly.pdbx_strand_id
1 'polypeptide(L)'
;MKRAYVRPTMVGERFVANEYVAACGDKGTVYKFNCDAPGGPLYYYPNSDGMVDGVHNENDKVKFISLFYHPCDAKHEASATNVFFDGFVDYNLNGKQDSGEGVIVWRGPRNNNGHATTELDMSSWEKAKS
;
A
#
# COMPACT_ATOMS: atom_id res chain seq x y z
N MET A 1 33.80 39.80 -36.68
CA MET A 1 32.97 39.45 -35.49
C MET A 1 32.94 37.93 -35.32
N LYS A 2 33.37 37.40 -34.16
CA LYS A 2 33.14 35.99 -33.79
C LYS A 2 31.98 35.94 -32.80
N ARG A 3 30.93 35.16 -33.12
CA ARG A 3 29.74 34.99 -32.29
C ARG A 3 30.11 34.20 -31.03
N ALA A 4 29.89 34.78 -29.85
CA ALA A 4 30.03 34.08 -28.58
C ALA A 4 28.96 32.99 -28.48
N TYR A 5 29.38 31.76 -28.16
CA TYR A 5 28.47 30.65 -27.93
C TYR A 5 27.79 30.83 -26.56
N VAL A 6 26.46 30.95 -26.55
CA VAL A 6 25.65 30.98 -25.33
C VAL A 6 25.01 29.62 -25.15
N ARG A 7 25.24 29.02 -23.98
CA ARG A 7 24.73 27.71 -23.60
C ARG A 7 23.22 27.79 -23.38
N PRO A 8 22.37 27.01 -24.07
CA PRO A 8 20.96 26.96 -23.74
C PRO A 8 20.75 26.21 -22.43
N THR A 9 20.09 26.83 -21.45
CA THR A 9 19.57 26.16 -20.26
C THR A 9 18.28 25.44 -20.63
N MET A 10 18.26 24.11 -20.54
CA MET A 10 17.01 23.34 -20.63
C MET A 10 16.22 23.48 -19.33
N VAL A 11 15.01 24.02 -19.42
CA VAL A 11 14.00 23.91 -18.36
C VAL A 11 13.34 22.54 -18.54
N GLY A 12 13.79 21.56 -17.75
CA GLY A 12 13.14 20.25 -17.71
C GLY A 12 11.80 20.38 -17.00
N GLU A 13 10.70 20.32 -17.74
CA GLU A 13 9.39 20.08 -17.14
C GLU A 13 9.43 18.72 -16.43
N ARG A 14 8.94 18.69 -15.19
CA ARG A 14 8.94 17.48 -14.37
C ARG A 14 7.92 16.52 -14.96
N PHE A 15 8.41 15.51 -15.68
CA PHE A 15 7.59 14.41 -16.14
C PHE A 15 6.93 13.74 -14.91
N VAL A 16 5.61 13.87 -14.78
CA VAL A 16 4.82 13.06 -13.87
C VAL A 16 4.61 11.72 -14.58
N ALA A 17 5.32 10.69 -14.15
CA ALA A 17 5.15 9.35 -14.68
C ALA A 17 3.74 8.86 -14.32
N ASN A 18 2.85 8.84 -15.32
CA ASN A 18 1.59 8.14 -15.23
C ASN A 18 1.78 6.76 -15.88
N GLU A 19 2.59 5.91 -15.24
CA GLU A 19 2.98 4.62 -15.83
C GLU A 19 2.97 3.52 -14.77
N TYR A 20 2.05 2.57 -14.96
CA TYR A 20 1.97 1.30 -14.26
C TYR A 20 3.22 0.48 -14.64
N VAL A 21 4.30 0.71 -13.92
CA VAL A 21 5.52 -0.09 -14.02
C VAL A 21 5.51 -0.99 -12.80
N ALA A 22 5.45 -2.30 -13.02
CA ALA A 22 5.94 -3.29 -12.07
C ALA A 22 7.47 -3.11 -11.95
N ALA A 23 7.89 -1.97 -11.41
CA ALA A 23 9.27 -1.66 -11.13
C ALA A 23 9.63 -2.51 -9.91
N CYS A 24 10.68 -3.31 -10.03
CA CYS A 24 11.41 -3.81 -8.88
C CYS A 24 11.51 -2.67 -7.86
N GLY A 25 10.76 -2.80 -6.75
CA GLY A 25 10.77 -1.85 -5.66
C GLY A 25 12.22 -1.62 -5.22
N ASP A 26 12.50 -0.41 -4.76
CA ASP A 26 13.81 0.03 -4.28
C ASP A 26 14.62 -1.12 -3.68
N LYS A 27 15.72 -1.48 -4.34
CA LYS A 27 16.57 -2.60 -3.97
C LYS A 27 17.05 -2.41 -2.54
N GLY A 28 16.46 -3.14 -1.59
CA GLY A 28 17.12 -3.37 -0.32
C GLY A 28 16.25 -3.47 0.91
N THR A 29 14.92 -3.33 0.87
CA THR A 29 14.11 -3.57 2.09
C THR A 29 12.92 -4.47 1.80
N VAL A 30 13.00 -5.69 2.33
CA VAL A 30 11.88 -6.64 2.36
C VAL A 30 11.15 -6.46 3.69
N TYR A 31 9.88 -6.12 3.61
CA TYR A 31 8.99 -6.00 4.76
C TYR A 31 8.36 -7.34 5.07
N LYS A 32 8.49 -7.80 6.32
CA LYS A 32 7.83 -9.01 6.79
C LYS A 32 6.68 -8.65 7.72
N PHE A 33 5.50 -9.14 7.41
CA PHE A 33 4.30 -8.90 8.21
C PHE A 33 3.52 -10.20 8.40
N ASN A 34 2.74 -10.28 9.48
CA ASN A 34 1.89 -11.43 9.76
C ASN A 34 0.51 -11.20 9.14
N CYS A 35 -0.02 -12.18 8.38
CA CYS A 35 -1.42 -12.15 7.95
C CYS A 35 -2.30 -12.67 9.08
N ASP A 36 -2.65 -11.78 10.01
CA ASP A 36 -3.32 -12.07 11.28
C ASP A 36 -4.61 -11.27 11.51
N ALA A 37 -5.02 -10.45 10.53
CA ALA A 37 -6.26 -9.70 10.65
C ALA A 37 -7.47 -10.66 10.79
N PRO A 38 -8.43 -10.36 11.68
CA PRO A 38 -9.58 -11.22 11.89
C PRO A 38 -10.38 -11.43 10.60
N GLY A 39 -11.04 -12.58 10.51
CA GLY A 39 -11.89 -12.89 9.36
C GLY A 39 -13.15 -12.03 9.31
N GLY A 40 -13.64 -11.75 8.11
CA GLY A 40 -14.82 -10.94 7.88
C GLY A 40 -14.89 -10.37 6.46
N PRO A 41 -15.80 -9.44 6.17
CA PRO A 41 -15.77 -8.66 4.95
C PRO A 41 -14.54 -7.73 4.94
N LEU A 42 -13.66 -7.93 3.97
CA LEU A 42 -12.43 -7.16 3.84
C LEU A 42 -12.55 -6.10 2.75
N TYR A 43 -12.11 -4.91 3.10
CA TYR A 43 -12.08 -3.74 2.25
C TYR A 43 -10.69 -3.08 2.27
N TYR A 44 -10.37 -2.33 1.22
CA TYR A 44 -9.16 -1.51 1.18
C TYR A 44 -9.39 -0.20 0.42
N TYR A 45 -8.55 0.79 0.70
CA TYR A 45 -8.52 2.07 0.01
C TYR A 45 -7.42 2.02 -1.07
N PRO A 46 -7.77 2.18 -2.36
CA PRO A 46 -6.80 2.15 -3.45
C PRO A 46 -5.99 3.44 -3.56
N ASN A 47 -6.49 4.54 -2.98
CA ASN A 47 -5.76 5.78 -2.84
C ASN A 47 -5.08 5.79 -1.47
N SER A 48 -3.84 6.27 -1.41
CA SER A 48 -3.12 6.50 -0.16
C SER A 48 -3.06 8.00 0.11
N ASP A 49 -3.11 8.37 1.38
CA ASP A 49 -2.87 9.73 1.87
C ASP A 49 -1.35 10.06 2.01
N GLY A 50 -0.49 9.11 1.61
CA GLY A 50 0.96 9.19 1.76
C GLY A 50 1.49 8.40 2.96
N MET A 51 0.61 7.86 3.80
CA MET A 51 0.92 6.95 4.90
C MET A 51 0.19 5.62 4.70
N VAL A 52 0.60 4.62 5.48
CA VAL A 52 -0.05 3.30 5.57
C VAL A 52 -0.03 2.94 7.06
N ASP A 53 -1.05 3.40 7.76
CA ASP A 53 -1.18 3.35 9.22
C ASP A 53 -2.60 2.96 9.67
N GLY A 54 -3.43 2.50 8.73
CA GLY A 54 -4.83 2.16 8.96
C GLY A 54 -5.77 3.37 8.98
N VAL A 55 -5.28 4.58 8.70
CA VAL A 55 -6.10 5.79 8.53
C VAL A 55 -6.30 6.04 7.04
N HIS A 56 -7.44 6.63 6.67
CA HIS A 56 -7.75 6.98 5.29
C HIS A 56 -8.34 8.38 5.21
N ASN A 57 -8.35 8.99 4.02
CA ASN A 57 -9.08 10.25 3.84
C ASN A 57 -10.59 9.98 3.78
N GLU A 58 -11.38 10.85 4.39
CA GLU A 58 -12.86 10.73 4.41
C GLU A 58 -13.49 10.61 3.01
N ASN A 59 -12.84 11.14 1.98
CA ASN A 59 -13.31 11.13 0.59
C ASN A 59 -12.80 9.93 -0.23
N ASP A 60 -12.01 9.03 0.38
CA ASP A 60 -11.45 7.90 -0.33
C ASP A 60 -12.50 6.85 -0.67
N LYS A 61 -12.38 6.31 -1.88
CA LYS A 61 -13.29 5.29 -2.40
C LYS A 61 -12.82 3.92 -1.94
N VAL A 62 -13.61 3.28 -1.11
CA VAL A 62 -13.35 1.90 -0.69
C VAL A 62 -13.54 0.91 -1.84
N LYS A 63 -12.71 -0.14 -1.86
CA LYS A 63 -12.88 -1.32 -2.71
C LYS A 63 -13.07 -2.56 -1.86
N PHE A 64 -14.10 -3.33 -2.20
CA PHE A 64 -14.38 -4.63 -1.62
C PHE A 64 -13.41 -5.71 -2.15
N ILE A 65 -12.94 -6.57 -1.26
CA ILE A 65 -12.10 -7.73 -1.60
C ILE A 65 -12.91 -9.03 -1.53
N SER A 66 -13.47 -9.34 -0.37
CA SER A 66 -14.19 -10.59 -0.12
C SER A 66 -15.10 -10.45 1.09
N LEU A 67 -16.24 -11.16 1.08
CA LEU A 67 -17.17 -11.22 2.22
C LEU A 67 -16.67 -12.18 3.30
N PHE A 68 -15.88 -13.18 2.89
CA PHE A 68 -15.41 -14.28 3.73
C PHE A 68 -13.88 -14.28 3.77
N TYR A 69 -13.27 -13.12 3.98
CA TYR A 69 -11.83 -13.07 4.20
C TYR A 69 -11.49 -13.83 5.50
N HIS A 70 -10.37 -14.54 5.47
CA HIS A 70 -9.80 -15.22 6.61
C HIS A 70 -8.27 -15.01 6.61
N PRO A 71 -7.64 -14.85 7.78
CA PRO A 71 -6.19 -14.76 7.87
C PRO A 71 -5.54 -16.02 7.32
N CYS A 72 -4.31 -15.87 6.84
CA CYS A 72 -3.49 -17.00 6.44
C CYS A 72 -2.72 -17.62 7.61
N ASP A 73 -2.68 -16.92 8.76
CA ASP A 73 -1.87 -17.27 9.92
C ASP A 73 -0.39 -17.50 9.57
N ALA A 74 0.08 -16.77 8.55
CA ALA A 74 1.40 -16.92 7.96
C ALA A 74 2.12 -15.58 7.84
N LYS A 75 3.44 -15.62 7.86
CA LYS A 75 4.29 -14.46 7.56
C LYS A 75 4.43 -14.30 6.04
N HIS A 76 4.29 -13.07 5.57
CA HIS A 76 4.52 -12.72 4.17
C HIS A 76 5.65 -11.72 4.03
N GLU A 77 6.28 -11.76 2.87
CA GLU A 77 7.37 -10.87 2.49
C GLU A 77 6.93 -9.99 1.32
N ALA A 78 7.03 -8.69 1.49
CA ALA A 78 6.76 -7.70 0.46
C ALA A 78 8.02 -6.90 0.14
N SER A 79 8.31 -6.70 -1.14
CA SER A 79 9.54 -6.05 -1.60
C SER A 79 9.52 -4.52 -1.53
N ALA A 80 8.40 -3.90 -1.13
CA ALA A 80 8.24 -2.45 -1.06
C ALA A 80 7.09 -2.05 -0.11
N THR A 81 7.02 -0.78 0.28
CA THR A 81 5.89 -0.23 1.04
C THR A 81 4.70 0.13 0.16
N ASN A 82 4.93 0.49 -1.10
CA ASN A 82 3.89 0.94 -2.04
C ASN A 82 2.92 -0.16 -2.51
N VAL A 83 3.12 -1.41 -2.06
CA VAL A 83 2.21 -2.53 -2.32
C VAL A 83 1.21 -2.76 -1.18
N PHE A 84 1.34 -1.99 -0.09
CA PHE A 84 0.40 -1.99 1.02
C PHE A 84 -0.63 -0.86 0.85
N PHE A 85 -1.81 -1.10 1.37
CA PHE A 85 -2.96 -0.20 1.34
C PHE A 85 -3.59 -0.14 2.72
N ASP A 86 -4.12 1.00 3.11
CA ASP A 86 -5.02 1.07 4.25
C ASP A 86 -6.33 0.33 3.93
N GLY A 87 -6.95 -0.24 4.94
CA GLY A 87 -8.21 -0.96 4.79
C GLY A 87 -8.85 -1.25 6.13
N PHE A 88 -9.92 -2.04 6.10
CA PHE A 88 -10.65 -2.41 7.29
C PHE A 88 -11.36 -3.74 7.11
N VAL A 89 -11.58 -4.43 8.23
CA VAL A 89 -12.48 -5.58 8.33
C VAL A 89 -13.78 -5.09 8.95
N ASP A 90 -14.86 -5.19 8.20
CA ASP A 90 -16.17 -4.67 8.60
C ASP A 90 -16.92 -5.68 9.47
N TYR A 91 -16.86 -5.53 10.79
CA TYR A 91 -17.49 -6.50 11.70
C TYR A 91 -18.99 -6.30 11.85
N ASN A 92 -19.50 -5.10 11.57
CA ASN A 92 -20.91 -4.74 11.75
C ASN A 92 -21.72 -4.67 10.44
N LEU A 93 -21.06 -4.94 9.30
CA LEU A 93 -21.62 -5.01 7.96
C LEU A 93 -22.21 -3.67 7.46
N ASN A 94 -21.67 -2.55 7.92
CA ASN A 94 -22.14 -1.22 7.51
C ASN A 94 -21.45 -0.68 6.24
N GLY A 95 -20.43 -1.38 5.75
CA GLY A 95 -19.64 -1.04 4.56
C GLY A 95 -18.69 0.15 4.75
N LYS A 96 -18.37 0.51 5.99
CA LYS A 96 -17.55 1.68 6.38
C LYS A 96 -16.55 1.27 7.44
N GLN A 97 -15.42 1.97 7.49
CA GLN A 97 -14.44 1.75 8.54
C GLN A 97 -14.89 2.41 9.84
N ASP A 98 -15.04 1.60 10.89
CA ASP A 98 -15.23 2.09 12.25
C ASP A 98 -13.91 2.11 13.06
N SER A 99 -13.95 2.79 14.20
CA SER A 99 -12.82 2.85 15.12
C SER A 99 -12.40 1.46 15.57
N GLY A 100 -11.16 1.09 15.29
CA GLY A 100 -10.58 -0.21 15.66
C GLY A 100 -10.71 -1.30 14.59
N GLU A 101 -11.31 -0.99 13.44
CA GLU A 101 -11.40 -1.93 12.31
C GLU A 101 -10.26 -1.82 11.30
N GLY A 102 -9.44 -0.77 11.44
CA GLY A 102 -8.33 -0.47 10.55
C GLY A 102 -7.31 -1.61 10.48
N VAL A 103 -6.91 -1.95 9.26
CA VAL A 103 -5.88 -2.95 8.94
C VAL A 103 -5.01 -2.44 7.80
N ILE A 104 -3.81 -2.99 7.70
CA ILE A 104 -2.98 -2.82 6.50
C ILE A 104 -3.20 -4.02 5.58
N VAL A 105 -3.59 -3.75 4.34
CA VAL A 105 -3.91 -4.74 3.32
C VAL A 105 -2.78 -4.87 2.32
N TRP A 106 -2.38 -6.10 2.07
CA TRP A 106 -1.48 -6.49 0.99
C TRP A 106 -2.21 -7.38 -0.02
N ARG A 107 -2.08 -7.02 -1.30
CA ARG A 107 -2.83 -7.68 -2.38
C ARG A 107 -2.16 -8.94 -2.96
N GLY A 108 -1.05 -9.35 -2.36
CA GLY A 108 -0.20 -10.42 -2.84
C GLY A 108 0.62 -10.06 -4.08
N PRO A 109 1.54 -10.94 -4.54
CA PRO A 109 2.44 -10.67 -5.66
C PRO A 109 1.72 -10.46 -7.00
N ARG A 110 0.49 -10.98 -7.13
CA ARG A 110 -0.36 -10.86 -8.33
C ARG A 110 -1.45 -9.79 -8.20
N ASN A 111 -1.46 -9.03 -7.11
CA ASN A 111 -2.44 -7.97 -6.83
C ASN A 111 -3.93 -8.43 -6.85
N ASN A 112 -4.18 -9.72 -6.66
CA ASN A 112 -5.50 -10.34 -6.83
C ASN A 112 -5.97 -11.14 -5.60
N ASN A 113 -5.21 -11.14 -4.51
CA ASN A 113 -5.60 -11.78 -3.26
C ASN A 113 -5.68 -10.75 -2.13
N GLY A 114 -6.34 -11.07 -1.01
CA GLY A 114 -6.37 -10.21 0.18
C GLY A 114 -5.59 -10.85 1.31
N HIS A 115 -4.60 -10.13 1.83
CA HIS A 115 -3.89 -10.43 3.07
C HIS A 115 -3.95 -9.18 3.93
N ALA A 116 -4.17 -9.30 5.23
CA ALA A 116 -4.30 -8.14 6.09
C ALA A 116 -3.64 -8.39 7.45
N THR A 117 -3.16 -7.31 8.05
CA THR A 117 -2.57 -7.31 9.40
C THR A 117 -3.16 -6.21 10.26
N THR A 118 -3.26 -6.48 11.56
CA THR A 118 -3.67 -5.49 12.57
C THR A 118 -2.50 -4.69 13.14
N GLU A 119 -1.25 -5.06 12.80
CA GLU A 119 -0.07 -4.30 13.20
C GLU A 119 0.12 -3.10 12.27
N LEU A 120 -0.48 -1.97 12.65
CA LEU A 120 -0.50 -0.75 11.85
C LEU A 120 0.84 0.01 11.86
N ASP A 121 1.69 -0.21 12.86
CA ASP A 121 3.00 0.43 12.92
C ASP A 121 4.02 -0.32 12.07
N MET A 122 4.15 0.05 10.80
CA MET A 122 5.16 -0.54 9.90
C MET A 122 6.62 -0.32 10.35
N SER A 123 6.87 0.53 11.34
CA SER A 123 8.20 0.68 11.94
C SER A 123 8.55 -0.49 12.85
N SER A 124 7.55 -1.16 13.45
CA SER A 124 7.70 -2.34 14.30
C SER A 124 7.98 -3.62 13.48
N TRP A 125 7.67 -3.60 12.18
CA TRP A 125 7.80 -4.76 11.30
C TRP A 125 9.25 -5.17 11.08
N GLU A 126 9.47 -6.49 10.99
CA GLU A 126 10.78 -7.03 10.64
C GLU A 126 11.14 -6.66 9.20
N LYS A 127 12.34 -6.08 9.03
CA LYS A 127 12.87 -5.64 7.73
C LYS A 127 14.14 -6.41 7.43
N ALA A 128 14.19 -7.04 6.26
CA ALA A 128 15.40 -7.69 5.78
C ALA A 128 16.03 -6.86 4.65
N LYS A 129 17.36 -6.86 4.59
CA LYS A 129 18.07 -6.32 3.43
C LYS A 129 17.94 -7.32 2.28
N SER A 130 17.47 -6.85 1.12
CA SER A 130 17.46 -7.64 -0.12
C SER A 130 18.85 -7.80 -0.70
#